data_AF-A0A2S8V2G7-F1
#
_entry.id   AF-A0A2S8V2G7-F1
#
_cell.length_a   1.000
_cell.length_b   1.000
_cell.length_c   1.000
_cell.angle_alpha   90.00
_cell.angle_beta   90.00
_cell.angle_gamma   90.00
#
_symmetry.space_group_name_H-M   'P 1'
#
loop_
_entity.id
_entity.type
_entity.pdbx_description
1 polymer ?
#
loop_
_entity_poly.entity_id
_entity_poly.type
_entity_poly.pdbx_seq_one_letter_code
_entity_poly.pdbx_strand_id
1 'polypeptide(L)'
;MSRSEPSVPEQERAGADRPRARLLLPLIAVAGFFATIMFAAAAQGLPQFGGWFNDTEERAGDDVLPTASTETAPPPTEPPEDSPLLAIIGYILAAIVIVAVLVMAYFGVRLLIRYLVELWRDRPLARREATKVDVQVVTAPVTDIEPDEATIRRGIAEALRTIDDRPVPGDSIVAAWVGLEESAADAGAGRGVNETPSEFTVRIIGRRAGIAADVVTLLALYEQVRFGGHDADENDRIRASECLLGIQEGWR
;
A
#
# COMPACT_ATOMS: atom_id res chain seq x y z
N MET A 1 14.87 -60.58 25.61
CA MET A 1 14.40 -60.03 24.32
C MET A 1 13.06 -59.35 24.58
N SER A 2 13.10 -58.04 24.85
CA SER A 2 11.91 -57.24 25.18
C SER A 2 11.21 -56.79 23.89
N ARG A 3 9.90 -56.99 23.82
CA ARG A 3 9.05 -56.74 22.65
C ARG A 3 8.48 -55.32 22.78
N SER A 4 8.73 -54.51 21.76
CA SER A 4 8.35 -53.10 21.61
C SER A 4 6.84 -52.91 21.56
N GLU A 5 6.33 -52.01 22.39
CA GLU A 5 4.99 -51.43 22.27
C GLU A 5 4.97 -50.35 21.17
N PRO A 6 3.83 -50.12 20.47
CA PRO A 6 3.71 -49.13 19.43
C PRO A 6 3.28 -47.78 20.01
N SER A 7 4.06 -46.72 19.75
CA SER A 7 3.72 -45.34 20.12
C SER A 7 3.55 -44.48 18.87
N VAL A 8 2.30 -44.16 18.53
CA VAL A 8 1.85 -43.07 17.64
C VAL A 8 0.48 -42.62 18.15
N PRO A 9 0.05 -41.34 18.09
CA PRO A 9 0.74 -40.05 17.87
C PRO A 9 0.48 -39.02 18.99
N GLU A 10 1.40 -38.08 19.22
CA GLU A 10 1.09 -36.81 19.89
C GLU A 10 1.00 -35.70 18.83
N GLN A 11 -0.05 -35.78 18.01
CA GLN A 11 -0.63 -34.59 17.40
C GLN A 11 -1.60 -33.98 18.42
N GLU A 12 -1.64 -32.64 18.43
CA GLU A 12 -2.63 -31.79 19.10
C GLU A 12 -2.22 -31.23 20.48
N ARG A 13 -1.52 -30.08 20.45
CA ARG A 13 -1.91 -28.82 21.13
C ARG A 13 -0.79 -27.76 21.03
N ALA A 14 -0.67 -27.15 19.86
CA ALA A 14 -0.06 -25.82 19.73
C ALA A 14 -0.88 -24.99 18.74
N GLY A 15 -2.20 -25.00 18.97
CA GLY A 15 -3.15 -24.16 18.27
C GLY A 15 -3.12 -22.74 18.81
N ALA A 16 -2.97 -21.81 17.87
CA ALA A 16 -3.71 -20.55 17.84
C ALA A 16 -3.44 -19.50 18.92
N ASP A 17 -2.29 -18.82 18.81
CA ASP A 17 -2.18 -17.41 19.27
C ASP A 17 -1.58 -16.45 18.23
N ARG A 18 -1.31 -16.92 17.01
CA ARG A 18 -0.69 -16.11 15.95
C ARG A 18 -1.61 -15.14 15.16
N PRO A 19 -2.96 -15.21 15.16
CA PRO A 19 -3.75 -14.26 14.38
C PRO A 19 -4.01 -12.93 15.12
N ARG A 20 -3.97 -12.89 16.46
CA ARG A 20 -4.32 -11.69 17.24
C ARG A 20 -3.23 -10.61 17.16
N ALA A 21 -1.96 -11.00 17.24
CA ALA A 21 -0.84 -10.06 17.16
C ALA A 21 -0.76 -9.30 15.82
N ARG A 22 -1.22 -9.92 14.72
CA ARG A 22 -1.22 -9.30 13.37
C ARG A 22 -2.32 -8.26 13.19
N LEU A 23 -3.45 -8.40 13.89
CA LEU A 23 -4.56 -7.44 13.85
C LEU A 23 -4.39 -6.29 14.85
N LEU A 24 -3.65 -6.52 15.93
CA LEU A 24 -3.37 -5.50 16.94
C LEU A 24 -2.41 -4.43 16.42
N LEU A 25 -1.51 -4.79 15.50
CA LEU A 25 -0.53 -3.87 14.91
C LEU A 25 -1.16 -2.69 14.14
N PRO A 26 -2.12 -2.89 13.21
CA PRO A 26 -2.81 -1.77 12.57
C PRO A 26 -3.70 -0.99 13.54
N LEU A 27 -4.30 -1.65 14.53
CA LEU A 27 -5.10 -0.98 15.57
C LEU A 27 -4.22 -0.03 16.41
N ILE A 28 -3.02 -0.48 16.79
CA ILE A 28 -2.03 0.32 17.51
C ILE A 28 -1.55 1.48 16.64
N ALA A 29 -1.36 1.28 15.33
CA ALA A 29 -0.97 2.35 14.41
C ALA A 29 -2.06 3.43 14.26
N VAL A 30 -3.33 3.02 14.13
CA VAL A 30 -4.47 3.95 14.06
C VAL A 30 -4.68 4.66 15.40
N ALA A 31 -4.63 3.94 16.51
CA ALA A 31 -4.73 4.52 17.85
C ALA A 31 -3.56 5.48 18.13
N GLY A 32 -2.35 5.13 17.70
CA GLY A 32 -1.17 5.99 17.74
C GLY A 32 -1.39 7.26 16.94
N PHE A 33 -1.77 7.16 15.67
CA PHE A 33 -2.05 8.31 14.81
C PHE A 33 -3.13 9.22 15.39
N PHE A 34 -4.23 8.64 15.88
CA PHE A 34 -5.31 9.39 16.51
C PHE A 34 -4.85 10.07 17.81
N ALA A 35 -4.07 9.39 18.64
CA ALA A 35 -3.49 9.98 19.84
C ALA A 35 -2.52 11.13 19.52
N THR A 36 -1.73 11.02 18.43
CA THR A 36 -0.84 12.10 17.99
C THR A 36 -1.62 13.30 17.47
N ILE A 37 -2.68 13.09 16.69
CA ILE A 37 -3.59 14.17 16.27
C ILE A 37 -4.27 14.81 17.49
N MET A 38 -4.75 14.00 18.42
CA MET A 38 -5.44 14.49 19.62
C MET A 38 -4.48 15.28 20.52
N PHE A 39 -3.23 14.86 20.64
CA PHE A 39 -2.19 15.58 21.38
C PHE A 39 -1.80 16.89 20.68
N ALA A 40 -1.67 16.88 19.35
CA ALA A 40 -1.44 18.10 18.57
C ALA A 40 -2.61 19.10 18.70
N ALA A 41 -3.85 18.61 18.66
CA ALA A 41 -5.04 19.42 18.85
C ALA A 41 -5.18 19.96 20.29
N ALA A 42 -4.80 19.17 21.30
CA ALA A 42 -4.81 19.60 22.70
C ALA A 42 -3.71 20.63 23.01
N ALA A 43 -2.56 20.55 22.33
CA ALA A 43 -1.49 21.53 22.44
C ALA A 43 -1.83 22.88 21.77
N GLN A 44 -2.80 22.90 20.85
CA GLN A 44 -3.33 24.10 20.19
C GLN A 44 -4.53 24.70 20.94
N GLY A 45 -4.42 24.82 22.27
CA GLY A 45 -5.49 25.22 23.20
C GLY A 45 -6.54 26.19 22.64
N LEU A 46 -7.82 25.82 22.84
CA LEU A 46 -9.09 26.47 22.42
C LEU A 46 -9.01 27.31 21.12
N PRO A 47 -9.71 26.92 20.03
CA PRO A 47 -9.81 27.77 18.85
C PRO A 47 -10.44 29.12 19.20
N GLN A 48 -9.60 30.15 19.26
CA GLN A 48 -10.04 31.52 19.47
C GLN A 48 -10.46 32.08 18.11
N PHE A 49 -11.75 31.97 17.81
CA PHE A 49 -12.35 32.73 16.71
C PHE A 49 -12.40 34.20 17.14
N GLY A 50 -11.37 34.97 16.78
CA GLY A 50 -11.34 36.41 16.98
C GLY A 50 -12.47 37.09 16.22
N GLY A 51 -13.42 37.67 16.95
CA GLY A 51 -14.57 38.38 16.39
C GLY A 51 -14.16 39.66 15.68
N TRP A 52 -14.43 39.71 14.38
CA TRP A 52 -14.21 40.85 13.49
C TRP A 52 -15.20 42.02 13.71
N PHE A 53 -15.89 42.11 14.85
CA PHE A 53 -17.05 43.01 15.02
C PHE A 53 -17.08 43.85 16.30
N ASN A 54 -15.94 44.30 16.83
CA ASN A 54 -15.94 45.25 17.96
C ASN A 54 -15.16 46.54 17.70
N ASP A 55 -15.14 47.03 16.46
CA ASP A 55 -14.76 48.42 16.13
C ASP A 55 -16.02 49.21 15.75
N THR A 56 -17.03 49.24 16.61
CA THR A 56 -18.10 50.26 16.52
C THR A 56 -18.68 50.48 17.91
N GLU A 57 -18.82 51.75 18.29
CA GLU A 57 -19.35 52.27 19.56
C GLU A 57 -18.40 52.31 20.76
N GLU A 58 -17.57 53.37 20.84
CA GLU A 58 -17.75 54.39 21.88
C GLU A 58 -17.02 55.69 21.51
N ARG A 59 -17.68 56.53 20.71
CA ARG A 59 -17.30 57.93 20.51
C ARG A 59 -18.56 58.80 20.54
N ALA A 60 -19.12 58.98 21.74
CA ALA A 60 -20.08 60.04 22.02
C ALA A 60 -20.20 60.24 23.54
N GLY A 61 -19.86 61.43 24.03
CA GLY A 61 -20.23 61.87 25.37
C GLY A 61 -19.17 62.71 26.08
N ASP A 62 -19.00 63.96 25.64
CA ASP A 62 -18.59 65.03 26.54
C ASP A 62 -19.63 65.14 27.66
N ASP A 63 -19.26 64.86 28.91
CA ASP A 63 -19.88 65.48 30.07
C ASP A 63 -18.85 65.61 31.19
N VAL A 64 -18.61 66.86 31.56
CA VAL A 64 -17.67 67.31 32.60
C VAL A 64 -18.45 67.39 33.91
N LEU A 65 -17.89 66.93 35.04
CA LEU A 65 -17.97 67.53 36.39
C LEU A 65 -17.07 66.75 37.40
N PRO A 66 -16.54 67.37 38.49
CA PRO A 66 -15.22 67.01 39.06
C PRO A 66 -15.20 66.27 40.42
N THR A 67 -14.07 65.57 40.63
CA THR A 67 -13.34 65.18 41.88
C THR A 67 -14.00 64.31 42.96
N ALA A 68 -13.49 63.07 43.10
CA ALA A 68 -13.18 62.43 44.39
C ALA A 68 -12.01 61.43 44.22
N SER A 69 -11.12 61.42 45.21
CA SER A 69 -9.76 60.87 45.20
C SER A 69 -9.65 59.33 45.32
N THR A 70 -8.60 58.81 44.67
CA THR A 70 -7.75 57.67 45.07
C THR A 70 -8.43 56.37 45.48
N GLU A 71 -8.55 55.44 44.53
CA GLU A 71 -8.50 54.01 44.81
C GLU A 71 -7.38 53.38 43.97
N THR A 72 -6.54 52.63 44.67
CA THR A 72 -5.31 51.97 44.22
C THR A 72 -5.51 51.17 42.94
N ALA A 73 -4.89 51.60 41.85
CA ALA A 73 -4.70 50.76 40.66
C ALA A 73 -3.71 49.61 41.00
N PRO A 74 -3.99 48.35 40.64
CA PRO A 74 -3.00 47.30 40.72
C PRO A 74 -1.84 47.63 39.75
N PRO A 75 -0.59 47.19 40.03
CA PRO A 75 0.52 47.45 39.12
C PRO A 75 0.21 46.85 37.73
N PRO A 76 0.71 47.45 36.64
CA PRO A 76 0.57 46.89 35.31
C PRO A 76 1.22 45.50 35.30
N THR A 77 0.46 44.48 34.91
CA THR A 77 1.01 43.15 34.61
C THR A 77 1.93 43.33 33.40
N GLU A 78 3.25 43.32 33.62
CA GLU A 78 4.22 43.31 32.52
C GLU A 78 3.93 42.09 31.62
N PRO A 79 3.89 42.26 30.29
CA PRO A 79 3.79 41.11 29.39
C PRO A 79 4.99 40.19 29.67
N PRO A 80 4.79 38.86 29.72
CA PRO A 80 5.89 37.94 30.00
C PRO A 80 7.00 38.19 28.98
N GLU A 81 8.22 38.44 29.46
CA GLU A 81 9.38 38.60 28.59
C GLU A 81 9.48 37.38 27.66
N ASP A 82 9.34 37.62 26.37
CA ASP A 82 9.52 36.62 25.31
C ASP A 82 10.96 36.12 25.36
N SER A 83 11.22 35.13 26.22
CA SER A 83 12.54 34.55 26.39
C SER A 83 12.88 33.80 25.10
N PRO A 84 13.83 34.29 24.28
CA PRO A 84 14.13 33.68 22.98
C PRO A 84 14.58 32.23 23.12
N LEU A 85 15.12 31.87 24.28
CA LEU A 85 15.54 30.53 24.65
C LEU A 85 14.34 29.57 24.80
N LEU A 86 13.21 30.03 25.35
CA LEU A 86 11.98 29.25 25.46
C LEU A 86 11.34 29.03 24.09
N ALA A 87 11.36 30.05 23.23
CA ALA A 87 10.90 29.93 21.85
C ALA A 87 11.73 28.93 21.05
N ILE A 88 13.06 28.98 21.15
CA ILE A 88 13.98 28.04 20.49
C ILE A 88 13.73 26.60 20.97
N ILE A 89 13.56 26.39 22.28
CA ILE A 89 13.21 25.06 22.85
C ILE A 89 11.88 24.57 22.27
N GLY A 90 10.87 25.44 22.18
CA GLY A 90 9.57 25.13 21.57
C GLY A 90 9.70 24.69 20.11
N TYR A 91 10.49 25.41 19.30
CA TYR A 91 10.73 25.04 17.90
C TYR A 91 11.47 23.71 17.75
N ILE A 92 12.48 23.46 18.59
CA ILE A 92 13.21 22.18 18.56
C ILE A 92 12.27 21.03 18.91
N LEU A 93 11.44 21.19 19.94
CA LEU A 93 10.48 20.16 20.35
C LEU A 93 9.42 19.92 19.27
N ALA A 94 8.89 20.97 18.66
CA ALA A 94 7.96 20.87 17.53
C ALA A 94 8.60 20.15 16.33
N ALA A 95 9.86 20.48 15.98
CA ALA A 95 10.58 19.81 14.90
C ALA A 95 10.77 18.32 15.18
N ILE A 96 11.10 17.94 16.42
CA ILE A 96 11.23 16.53 16.83
C ILE A 96 9.88 15.80 16.67
N VAL A 97 8.77 16.43 17.08
CA VAL A 97 7.43 15.85 16.94
C VAL A 97 7.08 15.66 15.46
N ILE A 98 7.35 16.64 14.61
CA ILE A 98 7.10 16.53 13.15
C ILE A 98 7.91 15.39 12.56
N VAL A 99 9.20 15.29 12.88
CA VAL A 99 10.06 14.20 12.41
C VAL A 99 9.52 12.85 12.89
N ALA A 100 9.10 12.74 14.15
CA ALA A 100 8.51 11.52 14.69
C ALA A 100 7.21 11.13 13.96
N VAL A 101 6.35 12.10 13.64
CA VAL A 101 5.13 11.89 12.84
C VAL A 101 5.45 11.40 11.43
N LEU A 102 6.42 12.03 10.76
CA LEU A 102 6.84 11.64 9.42
C LEU A 102 7.41 10.22 9.40
N VAL A 103 8.23 9.86 10.39
CA VAL A 103 8.76 8.51 10.55
C VAL A 103 7.62 7.51 10.76
N MET A 104 6.68 7.83 11.66
CA MET A 104 5.51 6.96 11.91
C MET A 104 4.65 6.79 10.65
N ALA A 105 4.41 7.86 9.90
CA ALA A 105 3.66 7.83 8.66
C ALA A 105 4.38 6.99 7.59
N TYR A 106 5.69 7.18 7.43
CA TYR A 106 6.51 6.38 6.51
C TYR A 106 6.43 4.89 6.83
N PHE A 107 6.61 4.51 8.09
CA PHE A 107 6.48 3.11 8.49
C PHE A 107 5.04 2.59 8.32
N GLY A 108 4.02 3.38 8.68
CA GLY A 108 2.61 3.03 8.49
C GLY A 108 2.25 2.75 7.04
N VAL A 109 2.64 3.65 6.12
CA VAL A 109 2.45 3.48 4.67
C VAL A 109 3.21 2.27 4.16
N ARG A 110 4.48 2.08 4.59
CA ARG A 110 5.28 0.93 4.19
C ARG A 110 4.65 -0.40 4.63
N LEU A 111 4.14 -0.47 5.85
CA LEU A 111 3.42 -1.66 6.34
C LEU A 111 2.10 -1.87 5.62
N LEU A 112 1.36 -0.80 5.33
CA LEU A 112 0.10 -0.87 4.59
C LEU A 112 0.32 -1.40 3.17
N ILE A 113 1.32 -0.88 2.46
CA ILE A 113 1.71 -1.37 1.12
C ILE A 113 2.07 -2.85 1.21
N ARG A 114 2.88 -3.26 2.20
CA ARG A 114 3.27 -4.67 2.36
C ARG A 114 2.06 -5.56 2.63
N TYR A 115 1.12 -5.11 3.46
CA TYR A 115 -0.10 -5.83 3.78
C TYR A 115 -1.05 -5.92 2.57
N LEU A 116 -1.19 -4.86 1.79
CA LEU A 116 -1.95 -4.87 0.54
C LEU A 116 -1.32 -5.85 -0.45
N VAL A 117 0.00 -5.81 -0.63
CA VAL A 117 0.72 -6.74 -1.51
C VAL A 117 0.53 -8.18 -1.04
N GLU A 118 0.62 -8.46 0.26
CA GLU A 118 0.34 -9.80 0.82
C GLU A 118 -1.12 -10.21 0.56
N LEU A 119 -2.10 -9.32 0.75
CA LEU A 119 -3.51 -9.61 0.50
C LEU A 119 -3.84 -9.84 -0.98
N TRP A 120 -3.13 -9.15 -1.87
CA TRP A 120 -3.26 -9.32 -3.31
C TRP A 120 -2.54 -10.59 -3.79
N ARG A 121 -1.44 -10.96 -3.13
CA ARG A 121 -0.68 -12.20 -3.35
C ARG A 121 -1.40 -13.43 -2.79
N ASP A 122 -2.18 -13.26 -1.73
CA ASP A 122 -3.04 -14.27 -1.11
C ASP A 122 -4.45 -14.32 -1.71
N ARG A 123 -4.76 -13.54 -2.76
CA ARG A 123 -5.99 -13.80 -3.54
C ARG A 123 -5.79 -15.13 -4.28
N PRO A 124 -6.48 -16.20 -3.85
CA PRO A 124 -6.35 -17.48 -4.51
C PRO A 124 -7.08 -17.37 -5.84
N LEU A 125 -6.33 -17.18 -6.92
CA LEU A 125 -6.80 -17.33 -8.29
C LEU A 125 -7.11 -18.80 -8.66
N ALA A 126 -7.24 -19.69 -7.67
CA ALA A 126 -7.67 -21.06 -7.87
C ALA A 126 -8.61 -21.47 -6.73
N ARG A 127 -9.73 -22.10 -7.11
CA ARG A 127 -10.75 -22.74 -6.25
C ARG A 127 -11.98 -21.88 -5.91
N ARG A 128 -12.69 -21.43 -6.93
CA ARG A 128 -14.16 -21.56 -6.91
C ARG A 128 -14.49 -23.01 -7.28
N GLU A 129 -14.24 -23.89 -6.31
CA GLU A 129 -14.79 -25.24 -6.34
C GLU A 129 -16.30 -25.15 -6.27
N ALA A 130 -16.96 -25.65 -7.30
CA ALA A 130 -18.12 -26.54 -7.22
C ALA A 130 -18.87 -26.56 -5.87
N THR A 131 -19.51 -25.45 -5.50
CA THR A 131 -20.59 -25.46 -4.52
C THR A 131 -21.76 -24.71 -5.14
N LYS A 132 -22.80 -25.48 -5.43
CA LYS A 132 -24.10 -25.06 -5.94
C LYS A 132 -24.55 -23.76 -5.24
N VAL A 133 -24.40 -22.64 -5.93
CA VAL A 133 -25.19 -21.44 -5.67
C VAL A 133 -25.72 -21.03 -7.03
N ASP A 134 -27.03 -21.16 -7.16
CA ASP A 134 -27.83 -20.61 -8.25
C ASP A 134 -27.65 -19.08 -8.25
N VAL A 135 -26.65 -18.60 -8.98
CA VAL A 135 -26.53 -17.20 -9.38
C VAL A 135 -26.25 -17.21 -10.87
N GLN A 136 -27.28 -16.83 -11.59
CA GLN A 136 -27.28 -16.49 -13.00
C GLN A 136 -26.37 -15.26 -13.22
N VAL A 137 -25.06 -15.47 -13.15
CA VAL A 137 -24.07 -14.53 -13.70
C VAL A 137 -24.02 -14.84 -15.19
N VAL A 138 -24.20 -13.80 -16.01
CA VAL A 138 -24.14 -13.88 -17.47
C VAL A 138 -22.71 -14.27 -17.87
N THR A 139 -22.46 -15.58 -17.91
CA THR A 139 -21.29 -16.18 -18.51
C THR A 139 -21.45 -16.03 -20.02
N ALA A 140 -20.76 -15.05 -20.61
CA ALA A 140 -20.44 -15.15 -22.02
C ALA A 140 -19.61 -16.43 -22.21
N PRO A 141 -19.88 -17.27 -23.22
CA PRO A 141 -19.20 -18.54 -23.38
C PRO A 141 -17.71 -18.29 -23.62
N VAL A 142 -16.89 -18.62 -22.63
CA VAL A 142 -15.45 -18.79 -22.82
C VAL A 142 -15.29 -20.04 -23.68
N THR A 143 -14.66 -19.92 -24.84
CA THR A 143 -14.33 -21.06 -25.66
C THR A 143 -13.28 -21.86 -24.87
N ASP A 144 -13.66 -23.03 -24.37
CA ASP A 144 -12.83 -23.91 -23.54
C ASP A 144 -11.76 -24.62 -24.40
N ILE A 145 -11.00 -23.84 -25.18
CA ILE A 145 -9.90 -24.31 -26.00
C ILE A 145 -8.66 -24.33 -25.12
N GLU A 146 -8.08 -25.52 -24.97
CA GLU A 146 -6.81 -25.69 -24.28
C GLU A 146 -5.71 -24.89 -25.01
N PRO A 147 -4.97 -24.00 -24.31
CA PRO A 147 -3.92 -23.19 -24.93
C PRO A 147 -2.81 -24.06 -25.55
N ASP A 148 -2.26 -23.65 -26.69
CA ASP A 148 -1.06 -24.29 -27.25
C ASP A 148 0.17 -24.04 -26.37
N GLU A 149 0.53 -25.03 -25.56
CA GLU A 149 1.70 -24.98 -24.67
C GLU A 149 3.01 -24.74 -25.42
N ALA A 150 3.14 -25.22 -26.67
CA ALA A 150 4.36 -25.04 -27.45
C ALA A 150 4.55 -23.56 -27.83
N THR A 151 3.45 -22.87 -28.14
CA THR A 151 3.44 -21.44 -28.42
C THR A 151 3.73 -20.63 -27.16
N ILE A 152 3.15 -21.01 -26.01
CA ILE A 152 3.46 -20.36 -24.73
C ILE A 152 4.95 -20.46 -24.37
N ARG A 153 5.53 -21.67 -24.42
CA ARG A 153 6.97 -21.84 -24.13
C ARG A 153 7.86 -21.04 -25.08
N ARG A 154 7.50 -20.98 -26.37
CA ARG A 154 8.24 -20.19 -27.36
C ARG A 154 8.20 -18.70 -27.01
N GLY A 155 7.03 -18.22 -26.62
CA GLY A 155 6.81 -16.86 -26.15
C GLY A 155 7.64 -16.48 -24.93
N ILE A 156 7.65 -17.35 -23.92
CA ILE A 156 8.45 -17.14 -22.71
C ILE A 156 9.95 -17.07 -23.05
N ALA A 157 10.42 -17.99 -23.91
CA ALA A 157 11.81 -17.98 -24.35
C ALA A 157 12.17 -16.71 -25.14
N GLU A 158 11.24 -16.16 -25.91
CA GLU A 158 11.45 -14.91 -26.65
C GLU A 158 11.41 -13.68 -25.74
N ALA A 159 10.53 -13.66 -24.74
CA ALA A 159 10.51 -12.61 -23.72
C ALA A 159 11.84 -12.53 -22.95
N LEU A 160 12.44 -13.69 -22.64
CA LEU A 160 13.78 -13.78 -22.04
C LEU A 160 14.90 -13.25 -22.94
N ARG A 161 14.79 -13.37 -24.27
CA ARG A 161 15.76 -12.73 -25.17
C ARG A 161 15.53 -11.23 -25.25
N THR A 162 14.27 -10.83 -25.38
CA THR A 162 13.86 -9.44 -25.55
C THR A 162 14.28 -8.57 -24.37
N ILE A 163 14.22 -9.10 -23.14
CA ILE A 163 14.61 -8.36 -21.96
C ILE A 163 16.13 -8.08 -21.92
N ASP A 164 16.95 -8.98 -22.46
CA ASP A 164 18.40 -8.83 -22.50
C ASP A 164 18.89 -7.99 -23.69
N ASP A 165 18.16 -7.98 -24.81
CA ASP A 165 18.55 -7.31 -26.05
C ASP A 165 18.39 -5.77 -25.99
N ARG A 166 17.56 -5.25 -25.08
CA ARG A 166 17.23 -3.83 -25.01
C ARG A 166 18.09 -3.08 -23.98
N PRO A 167 18.65 -1.91 -24.34
CA PRO A 167 19.58 -1.19 -23.45
C PRO A 167 18.91 -0.42 -22.31
N VAL A 168 17.64 -0.03 -22.47
CA VAL A 168 16.91 0.76 -21.48
C VAL A 168 16.05 -0.18 -20.62
N PRO A 169 16.26 -0.28 -19.29
CA PRO A 169 15.57 -1.25 -18.44
C PRO A 169 14.04 -1.22 -18.55
N GLY A 170 13.44 -0.02 -18.51
CA GLY A 170 12.00 0.15 -18.65
C GLY A 170 11.46 -0.38 -19.97
N ASP A 171 12.13 -0.06 -21.09
CA ASP A 171 11.75 -0.54 -22.41
C ASP A 171 11.91 -2.07 -22.53
N SER A 172 12.93 -2.64 -21.90
CA SER A 172 13.16 -4.09 -21.85
C SER A 172 12.00 -4.81 -21.15
N ILE A 173 11.58 -4.31 -19.98
CA ILE A 173 10.47 -4.87 -19.20
C ILE A 173 9.16 -4.76 -20.00
N VAL A 174 8.90 -3.59 -20.59
CA VAL A 174 7.69 -3.36 -21.40
C VAL A 174 7.64 -4.28 -22.61
N ALA A 175 8.74 -4.42 -23.34
CA ALA A 175 8.79 -5.27 -24.52
C ALA A 175 8.65 -6.76 -24.17
N ALA A 176 9.27 -7.21 -23.09
CA ALA A 176 9.14 -8.60 -22.64
C ALA A 176 7.70 -8.94 -22.22
N TRP A 177 7.01 -8.03 -21.51
CA TRP A 177 5.60 -8.22 -21.17
C TRP A 177 4.70 -8.25 -22.42
N VAL A 178 4.87 -7.31 -23.35
CA VAL A 178 4.09 -7.28 -24.60
C VAL A 178 4.28 -8.55 -25.42
N GLY A 179 5.51 -9.07 -25.51
CA GLY A 179 5.77 -10.35 -26.18
C GLY A 179 5.07 -11.54 -25.52
N LEU A 180 4.91 -11.53 -24.19
CA LEU A 180 4.09 -12.52 -23.49
C LEU A 180 2.60 -12.37 -23.79
N GLU A 181 2.08 -11.14 -23.88
CA GLU A 181 0.67 -10.90 -24.25
C GLU A 181 0.37 -11.40 -25.66
N GLU A 182 1.26 -11.15 -26.62
CA GLU A 182 1.17 -11.68 -27.98
C GLU A 182 1.19 -13.21 -27.99
N SER A 183 2.11 -13.81 -27.23
CA SER A 183 2.24 -15.27 -27.14
C SER A 183 1.02 -15.93 -26.48
N ALA A 184 0.42 -15.28 -25.49
CA ALA A 184 -0.83 -15.74 -24.88
C ALA A 184 -1.98 -15.67 -25.89
N ALA A 185 -2.04 -14.62 -26.71
CA ALA A 185 -3.07 -14.46 -27.74
C ALA A 185 -2.92 -15.53 -28.83
N ASP A 186 -1.69 -15.80 -29.25
CA ASP A 186 -1.36 -16.81 -30.25
C ASP A 186 -1.63 -18.24 -29.77
N ALA A 187 -1.60 -18.49 -28.45
CA ALA A 187 -1.91 -19.79 -27.86
C ALA A 187 -3.39 -20.19 -28.04
N GLY A 188 -4.27 -19.30 -28.51
CA GLY A 188 -5.59 -19.66 -29.06
C GLY A 188 -6.71 -19.91 -28.04
N ALA A 189 -6.47 -19.61 -26.76
CA ALA A 189 -7.38 -19.97 -25.66
C ALA A 189 -8.63 -19.08 -25.50
N GLY A 190 -8.88 -18.16 -26.44
CA GLY A 190 -10.04 -17.26 -26.43
C GLY A 190 -10.05 -16.25 -25.27
N ARG A 191 -10.16 -14.97 -25.59
CA ARG A 191 -10.29 -13.91 -24.58
C ARG A 191 -11.75 -13.68 -24.22
N GLY A 192 -12.05 -13.47 -22.93
CA GLY A 192 -13.38 -13.07 -22.48
C GLY A 192 -13.78 -11.69 -23.02
N VAL A 193 -15.08 -11.45 -23.20
CA VAL A 193 -15.61 -10.19 -23.80
C VAL A 193 -15.16 -8.94 -23.04
N ASN A 194 -15.10 -9.03 -21.70
CA ASN A 194 -14.70 -7.94 -20.81
C ASN A 194 -13.32 -8.15 -20.18
N GLU A 195 -12.62 -9.21 -20.57
CA GLU A 195 -11.28 -9.50 -20.06
C GLU A 195 -10.29 -8.55 -20.73
N THR A 196 -9.36 -7.95 -19.98
CA THR A 196 -8.28 -7.12 -20.55
C THR A 196 -7.15 -7.99 -21.10
N PRO A 197 -6.25 -7.47 -21.97
CA PRO A 197 -5.07 -8.21 -22.43
C PRO A 197 -4.24 -8.77 -21.28
N SER A 198 -3.99 -7.95 -20.25
CA SER A 198 -3.13 -8.35 -19.13
C SER A 198 -3.80 -9.38 -18.23
N GLU A 199 -5.11 -9.27 -17.97
CA GLU A 199 -5.88 -10.31 -17.25
C GLU A 199 -5.87 -11.64 -18.01
N PHE A 200 -6.05 -11.59 -19.33
CA PHE A 200 -5.96 -12.74 -20.21
C PHE A 200 -4.58 -13.41 -20.13
N THR A 201 -3.51 -12.64 -20.26
CA THR A 201 -2.14 -13.15 -20.16
C THR A 201 -1.85 -13.78 -18.81
N VAL A 202 -2.28 -13.16 -17.70
CA VAL A 202 -2.15 -13.74 -16.36
C VAL A 202 -2.90 -15.07 -16.26
N ARG A 203 -4.13 -15.14 -16.81
CA ARG A 203 -4.92 -16.37 -16.81
C ARG A 203 -4.27 -17.49 -17.63
N ILE A 204 -3.77 -17.19 -18.82
CA ILE A 204 -3.17 -18.19 -19.72
C ILE A 204 -1.80 -18.64 -19.22
N ILE A 205 -0.90 -17.69 -18.99
CA ILE A 205 0.48 -17.98 -18.58
C ILE A 205 0.52 -18.49 -17.15
N GLY A 206 -0.29 -17.95 -16.24
CA GLY A 206 -0.33 -18.32 -14.82
C GLY A 206 -1.17 -19.55 -14.47
N ARG A 207 -1.64 -20.33 -15.46
CA ARG A 207 -2.57 -21.45 -15.24
C ARG A 207 -1.95 -22.63 -14.48
N ARG A 208 -0.63 -22.84 -14.58
CA ARG A 208 0.07 -23.90 -13.85
C ARG A 208 0.32 -23.50 -12.39
N ALA A 209 0.34 -24.48 -11.50
CA ALA A 209 0.61 -24.24 -10.09
C ALA A 209 2.05 -23.75 -9.88
N GLY A 210 2.22 -22.74 -9.04
CA GLY A 210 3.56 -22.24 -8.64
C GLY A 210 4.10 -21.06 -9.45
N ILE A 211 3.52 -20.73 -10.62
CA ILE A 211 4.02 -19.63 -11.47
C ILE A 211 3.21 -18.33 -11.38
N ALA A 212 1.99 -18.37 -10.83
CA ALA A 212 1.11 -17.20 -10.78
C ALA A 212 1.75 -15.99 -10.09
N ALA A 213 2.57 -16.22 -9.05
CA ALA A 213 3.25 -15.15 -8.32
C ALA A 213 4.28 -14.41 -9.18
N ASP A 214 5.00 -15.14 -10.04
CA ASP A 214 6.02 -14.55 -10.92
C ASP A 214 5.35 -13.75 -12.04
N VAL A 215 4.26 -14.29 -12.63
CA VAL A 215 3.48 -13.57 -13.66
C VAL A 215 2.88 -12.27 -13.11
N VAL A 216 2.31 -12.31 -11.90
CA VAL A 216 1.74 -11.12 -11.25
C VAL A 216 2.82 -10.10 -10.88
N THR A 217 3.98 -10.56 -10.42
CA THR A 217 5.11 -9.66 -10.09
C THR A 217 5.62 -8.96 -11.35
N LEU A 218 5.73 -9.69 -12.47
CA LEU A 218 6.13 -9.14 -13.75
C LEU A 218 5.10 -8.12 -14.28
N LEU A 219 3.80 -8.42 -14.16
CA LEU A 219 2.73 -7.48 -14.51
C LEU A 219 2.83 -6.18 -13.70
N ALA A 220 3.08 -6.27 -12.40
CA ALA A 220 3.23 -5.09 -11.56
C ALA A 220 4.40 -4.20 -11.98
N LEU A 221 5.54 -4.80 -12.35
CA LEU A 221 6.69 -4.06 -12.89
C LEU A 221 6.33 -3.37 -14.21
N TYR A 222 5.65 -4.07 -15.12
CA TYR A 222 5.15 -3.51 -16.37
C TYR A 222 4.22 -2.31 -16.14
N GLU A 223 3.21 -2.44 -15.27
CA GLU A 223 2.24 -1.38 -15.00
C GLU A 223 2.91 -0.16 -14.35
N GLN A 224 3.83 -0.40 -13.42
CA GLN A 224 4.58 0.66 -12.74
C GLN A 224 5.44 1.45 -13.73
N VAL A 225 6.11 0.78 -14.66
CA VAL A 225 6.93 1.44 -15.71
C VAL A 225 6.04 2.16 -16.72
N ARG A 226 4.99 1.49 -17.22
CA ARG A 226 4.19 2.02 -18.34
C ARG A 226 3.20 3.11 -17.92
N PHE A 227 2.61 2.97 -16.74
CA PHE A 227 1.52 3.84 -16.28
C PHE A 227 1.83 4.52 -14.95
N GLY A 228 2.74 3.96 -14.14
CA GLY A 228 3.09 4.47 -12.82
C GLY A 228 4.11 5.62 -12.80
N GLY A 229 4.69 6.00 -13.95
CA GLY A 229 5.72 7.04 -14.03
C GLY A 229 7.04 6.66 -13.35
N HIS A 230 7.28 5.36 -13.17
CA HIS A 230 8.50 4.84 -12.56
C HIS A 230 9.60 4.66 -13.61
N ASP A 231 10.72 5.34 -13.41
CA ASP A 231 11.93 5.12 -14.20
C ASP A 231 12.64 3.85 -13.70
N ALA A 232 12.40 2.73 -14.39
CA ALA A 232 13.01 1.45 -14.03
C ALA A 232 14.54 1.46 -14.14
N ASP A 233 15.17 0.81 -13.16
CA ASP A 233 16.62 0.63 -13.11
C ASP A 233 17.03 -0.82 -13.45
N GLU A 234 18.34 -1.08 -13.35
CA GLU A 234 18.91 -2.40 -13.60
C GLU A 234 18.36 -3.49 -12.66
N ASN A 235 18.09 -3.14 -11.41
CA ASN A 235 17.56 -4.07 -10.43
C ASN A 235 16.11 -4.47 -10.79
N ASP A 236 15.32 -3.54 -11.32
CA ASP A 236 14.00 -3.88 -11.86
C ASP A 236 14.09 -4.82 -13.06
N ARG A 237 15.08 -4.63 -13.95
CA ARG A 237 15.32 -5.57 -15.07
C ARG A 237 15.71 -6.96 -14.57
N ILE A 238 16.63 -7.05 -13.62
CA ILE A 238 17.04 -8.33 -13.01
C ILE A 238 15.83 -9.04 -12.40
N ARG A 239 14.99 -8.32 -11.64
CA ARG A 239 13.77 -8.88 -11.04
C ARG A 239 12.77 -9.37 -12.09
N ALA A 240 12.60 -8.62 -13.18
CA ALA A 240 11.76 -9.05 -14.29
C ALA A 240 12.32 -10.31 -14.98
N SER A 241 13.64 -10.40 -15.19
CA SER A 241 14.31 -11.59 -15.71
C SER A 241 14.15 -12.80 -14.78
N GLU A 242 14.28 -12.62 -13.46
CA GLU A 242 14.02 -13.67 -12.47
C GLU A 242 12.57 -14.19 -12.54
N CYS A 243 11.60 -13.29 -12.69
CA CYS A 243 10.19 -13.68 -12.87
C CYS A 243 10.00 -14.49 -14.17
N LEU A 244 10.60 -14.05 -15.27
CA LEU A 244 10.53 -14.77 -16.55
C LEU A 244 11.16 -16.17 -16.46
N LEU A 245 12.26 -16.32 -15.72
CA LEU A 245 12.88 -17.62 -15.46
C LEU A 245 11.98 -18.54 -14.62
N GLY A 246 11.36 -18.02 -13.57
CA GLY A 246 10.39 -18.78 -12.76
C GLY A 246 9.18 -19.25 -13.59
N ILE A 247 8.67 -18.37 -14.46
CA ILE A 247 7.61 -18.72 -15.42
C ILE A 247 8.08 -19.83 -16.37
N GLN A 248 9.29 -19.69 -16.93
CA GLN A 248 9.87 -20.70 -17.83
C GLN A 248 9.99 -22.07 -17.14
N GLU A 249 10.42 -22.11 -15.88
CA GLU A 249 10.57 -23.36 -15.12
C GLU A 249 9.23 -24.07 -14.90
N GLY A 250 8.16 -23.34 -14.60
CA GLY A 250 6.84 -23.96 -14.46
C GLY A 250 6.22 -24.41 -15.79
N TRP A 251 6.72 -23.91 -16.92
CA TRP A 251 6.30 -24.33 -18.27
C TRP A 251 7.20 -25.40 -18.91
N ARG A 252 8.27 -25.84 -18.24
CA ARG A 252 9.04 -27.02 -18.66
C ARG A 252 8.24 -28.31 -18.47
#